data_AF-A0A967SZV6-F1
#
_entry.id   AF-A0A967SZV6-F1
#
_cell.length_a   1.000
_cell.length_b   1.000
_cell.length_c   1.000
_cell.angle_alpha   90.00
_cell.angle_beta   90.00
_cell.angle_gamma   90.00
#
_symmetry.space_group_name_H-M   'P 1'
#
loop_
_entity.id
_entity.type
_entity.pdbx_description
1 polymer ?
#
loop_
_entity_poly.entity_id
_entity_poly.type
_entity_poly.pdbx_seq_one_letter_code
_entity_poly.pdbx_strand_id
1 'polypeptide(L)' 'QNEDDSIGRCLNKLAIQNYPKDEYEIILVADRCTDNTVQIAAQFQDRFHDFRILEITEVPPGVSPKKYALNKG' A
#
# COMPACT_ATOMS: atom_id res chain seq x y z
N GLN A 1 0.41 3.58 18.59
CA GLN A 1 -0.80 3.90 17.80
C GLN A 1 -0.97 2.73 16.86
N ASN A 2 -2.14 2.10 16.82
CA ASN A 2 -2.32 0.87 16.02
C ASN A 2 -2.49 1.24 14.54
N GLU A 3 -1.49 0.92 13.72
CA GLU A 3 -1.45 1.19 12.28
C GLU A 3 -2.55 0.40 11.53
N ASP A 4 -2.96 -0.74 12.08
CA ASP A 4 -4.00 -1.65 11.58
C ASP A 4 -5.38 -0.98 11.46
N ASP A 5 -5.77 -0.16 12.45
CA ASP A 5 -7.06 0.54 12.43
C ASP A 5 -7.03 1.73 11.45
N SER A 6 -5.84 2.31 11.27
CA SER A 6 -5.63 3.45 10.39
C SER A 6 -5.73 3.04 8.91
N ILE A 7 -5.16 1.90 8.53
CA ILE A 7 -5.26 1.41 7.15
C ILE A 7 -6.68 1.00 6.79
N GLY A 8 -7.40 0.32 7.70
CA GLY A 8 -8.79 -0.08 7.48
C GLY A 8 -9.71 1.13 7.26
N ARG A 9 -9.53 2.21 8.04
CA ARG A 9 -10.26 3.47 7.82
C ARG A 9 -9.93 4.14 6.50
N CYS A 10 -8.66 4.13 6.09
CA CYS A 10 -8.22 4.70 4.82
C CYS A 10 -8.86 3.97 3.63
N LEU A 11 -8.76 2.64 3.62
CA LEU A 11 -9.35 1.78 2.58
C LEU A 11 -10.86 1.92 2.52
N ASN A 12 -11.53 2.04 3.68
CA ASN A 12 -12.98 2.25 3.70
C ASN A 12 -13.36 3.59 3.08
N LYS A 13 -12.60 4.66 3.32
CA LYS A 13 -12.85 5.97 2.70
C LYS A 13 -12.65 5.94 1.18
N LEU A 14 -11.63 5.23 0.70
CA LEU A 14 -11.40 5.04 -0.74
C LEU A 14 -12.56 4.25 -1.38
N ALA A 15 -13.04 3.21 -0.71
CA ALA A 15 -14.12 2.36 -1.23
C ALA A 15 -15.49 3.05 -1.33
N ILE A 16 -15.71 4.17 -0.61
CA ILE A 16 -16.94 4.98 -0.65
C ILE A 16 -16.81 6.26 -1.49
N GLN A 17 -15.68 6.46 -2.18
CA GLN A 17 -15.57 7.60 -3.08
C GLN A 17 -16.56 7.48 -4.24
N ASN A 18 -17.11 8.63 -4.64
CA ASN A 18 -18.03 8.74 -5.78
C ASN A 18 -17.29 8.81 -7.12
N TYR A 19 -16.05 8.31 -7.16
CA TYR A 19 -15.20 8.24 -8.34
C TYR A 19 -15.27 6.82 -8.92
N PRO A 20 -15.39 6.67 -10.25
CA PRO A 20 -15.52 5.36 -10.90
C PRO A 20 -14.35 4.45 -10.53
N LYS A 21 -14.67 3.23 -10.05
CA LYS A 21 -13.69 2.28 -9.51
C LYS A 21 -12.76 1.69 -10.55
N ASP A 22 -13.19 1.75 -11.80
CA ASP A 22 -12.52 1.32 -13.02
C ASP A 22 -11.56 2.38 -13.58
N GLU A 23 -11.55 3.60 -13.02
CA GLU A 23 -10.62 4.66 -13.42
C GLU A 23 -9.41 4.81 -12.48
N TYR A 24 -9.28 3.95 -11.47
CA TYR A 24 -8.12 3.96 -10.59
C TYR A 24 -7.74 2.56 -10.11
N GLU A 25 -6.45 2.39 -9.88
CA GLU A 25 -5.88 1.23 -9.19
C GLU A 25 -5.45 1.62 -7.77
N ILE A 26 -5.54 0.67 -6.85
CA ILE A 26 -4.95 0.80 -5.52
C ILE A 26 -3.81 -0.20 -5.38
N ILE A 27 -2.62 0.30 -5.08
CA ILE A 27 -1.45 -0.51 -4.77
C ILE A 27 -1.08 -0.28 -3.32
N LEU A 28 -1.32 -1.27 -2.47
CA LEU A 28 -0.89 -1.25 -1.08
C LEU A 28 0.53 -1.80 -0.99
N VAL A 29 1.47 -0.99 -0.51
CA VAL A 29 2.85 -1.42 -0.28
C VAL A 29 3.06 -1.62 1.22
N ALA A 30 3.18 -2.88 1.64
CA ALA A 30 3.52 -3.25 3.01
C ALA A 30 5.04 -3.43 3.14
N ASP A 31 5.75 -2.41 3.63
CA ASP A 31 7.21 -2.45 3.85
C ASP A 31 7.52 -2.93 5.27
N ARG A 32 7.91 -4.22 5.38
CA ARG A 32 8.25 -4.89 6.64
C ARG A 32 7.22 -4.74 7.76
N CYS A 33 5.93 -4.64 7.40
CA CYS A 33 4.86 -4.75 8.38
C CYS A 33 4.89 -6.17 8.97
N THR A 34 5.14 -6.28 10.27
CA THR A 34 4.98 -7.53 11.04
C THR A 34 3.54 -7.77 11.49
N ASP A 35 2.63 -6.84 11.16
CA ASP A 35 1.28 -6.76 11.69
C ASP A 35 0.22 -7.25 10.69
N ASN A 36 -1.03 -7.30 11.14
CA ASN A 36 -2.17 -7.81 10.37
C ASN A 36 -2.61 -6.90 9.19
N THR A 37 -1.79 -5.92 8.81
CA THR A 37 -2.04 -4.94 7.74
C THR A 37 -2.40 -5.61 6.40
N VAL A 38 -1.64 -6.65 6.01
CA VAL A 38 -1.88 -7.40 4.76
C VAL A 38 -3.21 -8.16 4.84
N GLN A 39 -3.50 -8.77 5.99
CA GLN A 39 -4.74 -9.53 6.17
C GLN A 39 -5.97 -8.62 6.13
N ILE A 40 -5.91 -7.46 6.79
CA ILE A 40 -6.98 -6.45 6.74
C ILE A 40 -7.15 -5.97 5.31
N ALA A 41 -6.07 -5.64 4.60
CA ALA A 41 -6.15 -5.16 3.23
C ALA A 41 -6.75 -6.17 2.26
N ALA A 42 -6.45 -7.47 2.43
CA ALA A 42 -7.03 -8.53 1.62
C ALA A 42 -8.57 -8.57 1.72
N GLN A 43 -9.16 -8.20 2.87
CA GLN A 43 -10.62 -8.10 3.03
C GLN A 43 -11.26 -6.99 2.19
N PHE A 44 -10.47 -6.04 1.68
CA PHE A 44 -10.95 -4.93 0.85
C PHE A 44 -10.72 -5.16 -0.64
N GLN A 45 -10.03 -6.24 -1.03
CA GLN A 45 -9.67 -6.51 -2.42
C GLN A 45 -10.92 -6.62 -3.31
N ASP A 46 -11.99 -7.23 -2.82
CA ASP A 46 -13.28 -7.34 -3.54
C ASP A 46 -14.04 -6.01 -3.68
N ARG A 47 -13.62 -4.95 -2.98
CA ARG A 47 -14.31 -3.64 -2.97
C ARG A 47 -13.82 -2.70 -4.07
N PHE A 48 -12.75 -3.06 -4.78
CA PHE A 48 -12.10 -2.26 -5.81
C PHE A 48 -12.00 -3.05 -7.11
N HIS A 49 -11.94 -2.36 -8.25
CA HIS A 49 -11.76 -3.02 -9.54
C HIS A 49 -10.34 -3.56 -9.68
N ASP A 50 -9.35 -2.69 -9.41
CA ASP A 50 -7.93 -3.04 -9.42
C ASP A 50 -7.29 -2.75 -8.07
N PHE A 51 -7.01 -3.82 -7.32
CA PHE A 51 -6.36 -3.75 -6.01
C PHE A 51 -5.21 -4.76 -5.92
N ARG A 52 -4.01 -4.25 -5.63
CA ARG A 52 -2.78 -5.03 -5.56
C ARG A 52 -2.11 -4.82 -4.21
N ILE A 53 -1.64 -5.90 -3.60
CA ILE A 53 -0.85 -5.86 -2.38
C ILE A 53 0.59 -6.24 -2.75
N LEU A 54 1.53 -5.35 -2.45
CA LEU A 54 2.96 -5.55 -2.58
C LEU A 54 3.56 -5.66 -1.19
N GLU A 55 3.87 -6.89 -0.78
CA GLU A 55 4.56 -7.14 0.48
C GLU A 55 6.07 -7.13 0.23
N ILE A 56 6.77 -6.16 0.86
CA ILE A 56 8.22 -6.06 0.82
C ILE A 56 8.73 -6.70 2.12
N THR A 57 8.92 -8.01 2.08
CA THR A 57 9.52 -8.80 3.16
C THR A 57 11.04 -8.68 3.19
N GLU A 58 11.68 -8.45 2.04
CA GLU A 58 13.12 -8.20 1.91
C GLU A 58 13.39 -7.03 0.95
N VAL A 59 14.10 -6.03 1.45
CA VAL A 59 14.75 -5.03 0.59
C VAL A 59 15.85 -5.75 -0.21
N PRO A 60 15.91 -5.64 -1.55
CA PRO A 60 17.17 -5.92 -2.23
C PRO A 60 18.25 -5.03 -1.60
N PRO A 61 19.38 -5.59 -1.15
CA PRO A 61 20.39 -4.81 -0.45
C PRO A 61 20.98 -3.76 -1.40
N GLY A 62 20.81 -2.47 -1.10
CA GLY A 62 21.68 -1.44 -1.65
C GLY A 62 21.10 -0.12 -2.13
N VAL A 63 19.81 0.18 -2.03
CA VAL A 63 19.30 1.50 -2.46
C VAL A 63 19.06 2.42 -1.28
N SER A 64 20.12 3.09 -0.85
CA SER A 64 19.98 4.33 -0.07
C SER A 64 19.55 5.45 -1.02
N PRO A 65 18.37 6.08 -0.86
CA PRO A 65 17.87 7.13 -1.76
C PRO A 65 18.82 8.34 -1.86
N LYS A 66 19.73 8.52 -0.90
CA LYS A 66 20.72 9.60 -0.88
C LYS A 66 21.87 9.42 -1.90
N LYS A 67 22.18 8.19 -2.33
CA LYS A 67 23.32 7.95 -3.24
C LYS A 67 22.99 8.27 -4.71
N TYR A 68 21.71 8.22 -5.10
CA TYR A 68 21.28 8.47 -6.48
C TYR A 68 21.22 9.97 -6.82
N ALA A 69 20.88 10.83 -5.85
CA ALA A 69 20.81 12.28 -6.04
C ALA A 69 22.17 12.92 -6.37
N LEU A 70 23.29 12.31 -5.96
CA LEU A 70 24.64 12.84 -6.22
C LEU A 70 25.21 12.44 -7.59
N ASN A 71 24.57 11.50 -8.31
CA ASN A 71 25.09 11.04 -9.61
C ASN A 71 24.39 11.70 -10.82
N LYS A 72 23.33 12.47 -10.60
CA LYS A 72 22.56 13.18 -11.63
C LYS A 72 22.83 14.69 -11.60
N GLY A 73 24.09 15.06 -11.40
CA GLY A 73 24.59 16.39 -11.80
C GLY A 73 24.58 16.53 -13.31
#